data_AF-A0A2K8XF06-F1
#
_entry.id   AF-A0A2K8XF06-F1
#
_cell.length_a   1.000
_cell.length_b   1.000
_cell.length_c   1.000
_cell.angle_alpha   90.00
_cell.angle_beta   90.00
_cell.angle_gamma   90.00
#
_symmetry.space_group_name_H-M   'P 1'
#
loop_
_entity.id
_entity.type
_entity.pdbx_description
1 polymer ?
#
loop_
_entity_poly.entity_id
_entity_poly.type
_entity_poly.pdbx_seq_one_letter_code
_entity_poly.pdbx_strand_id
1 'polypeptide(L)'
;MNLEEQNTSKRKLEPLTSSEWLSFLFFPYRKHGTWDIENTDRFNEIEEERFEKYGLERKQKESSIARTYSYTSYLMISIIIISLFF
;
A
#
# COMPACT_ATOMS: atom_id res chain seq x y z
N MET A 1 5.86 -17.29 -28.15
CA MET A 1 5.48 -16.33 -27.08
C MET A 1 5.24 -14.99 -27.73
N ASN A 2 4.01 -14.49 -27.69
CA ASN A 2 3.60 -13.21 -28.29
C ASN A 2 4.19 -12.03 -27.49
N LEU A 3 4.47 -10.90 -28.15
CA LEU A 3 4.91 -9.65 -27.52
C LEU A 3 3.94 -9.21 -26.41
N GLU A 4 2.64 -9.45 -26.59
CA GLU A 4 1.60 -9.17 -25.61
C GLU A 4 1.74 -10.02 -24.33
N GLU A 5 2.05 -11.31 -24.47
CA GLU A 5 2.32 -12.20 -23.33
C GLU A 5 3.59 -11.79 -22.58
N GLN A 6 4.64 -11.39 -23.30
CA GLN A 6 5.88 -10.91 -22.70
C GLN A 6 5.67 -9.60 -21.94
N ASN A 7 4.92 -8.65 -22.50
CA ASN A 7 4.61 -7.38 -21.84
C ASN A 7 3.74 -7.58 -20.60
N THR A 8 2.76 -8.49 -20.67
CA THR A 8 1.91 -8.83 -19.53
C THR A 8 2.72 -9.49 -18.42
N SER A 9 3.61 -10.44 -18.77
CA SER A 9 4.47 -11.12 -17.79
C SER A 9 5.46 -10.16 -17.12
N LYS A 10 6.02 -9.20 -17.87
CA LYS A 10 6.88 -8.14 -17.32
C LYS A 10 6.14 -7.29 -16.29
N ARG A 11 4.91 -6.85 -16.60
CA ARG A 11 4.09 -6.02 -15.71
C ARG A 11 3.77 -6.70 -14.37
N LYS A 12 3.57 -8.02 -14.36
CA LYS A 12 3.31 -8.78 -13.11
C LYS A 12 4.48 -8.74 -12.11
N LEU A 13 5.69 -8.57 -12.62
CA LEU A 13 6.93 -8.53 -11.84
C LEU A 13 7.44 -7.11 -11.60
N GLU A 14 6.71 -6.09 -12.04
CA GLU A 14 7.08 -4.70 -11.80
C GLU A 14 6.91 -4.36 -10.31
N PRO A 15 7.91 -3.73 -9.69
CA PRO A 15 7.79 -3.23 -8.32
C PRO A 15 6.78 -2.08 -8.26
N LEU A 16 6.36 -1.74 -7.05
CA LEU A 16 5.76 -0.44 -6.79
C LEU A 16 6.74 0.67 -7.18
N THR A 17 6.20 1.70 -7.80
CA THR A 17 6.92 2.95 -8.02
C THR A 17 7.15 3.66 -6.69
N SER A 18 8.13 4.57 -6.65
CA SER A 18 8.41 5.36 -5.43
C SER A 18 7.19 6.14 -4.94
N SER A 19 6.37 6.66 -5.86
CA SER A 19 5.14 7.37 -5.49
C SER A 19 4.14 6.43 -4.83
N GLU A 20 3.91 5.24 -5.39
CA GLU A 20 3.00 4.25 -4.80
C GLU A 20 3.51 3.82 -3.41
N TRP A 21 4.83 3.59 -3.28
CA TRP A 21 5.47 3.31 -1.99
C TRP A 21 5.17 4.38 -0.95
N LEU A 22 5.34 5.66 -1.28
CA LEU A 22 5.07 6.77 -0.37
C LEU A 22 3.59 6.87 -0.02
N SER A 23 2.68 6.62 -0.96
CA SER A 23 1.25 6.60 -0.68
C SER A 23 0.89 5.55 0.36
N PHE A 24 1.37 4.31 0.22
CA PHE A 24 1.17 3.26 1.22
C PHE A 24 1.88 3.57 2.55
N LEU A 25 3.03 4.26 2.49
CA LEU A 25 3.80 4.64 3.67
C LEU A 25 3.05 5.67 4.54
N PHE A 26 2.51 6.73 3.94
CA PHE A 26 1.83 7.80 4.68
C PHE A 26 0.36 7.49 4.96
N PHE A 27 -0.29 6.67 4.14
CA PHE A 27 -1.69 6.33 4.29
C PHE A 27 -1.83 4.81 4.34
N PRO A 28 -1.53 4.13 5.48
CA PRO A 28 -1.50 2.66 5.51
C PRO A 28 -2.85 1.99 5.73
N TYR A 29 -3.90 2.76 5.97
CA TYR A 29 -5.19 2.23 6.39
C TYR A 29 -5.92 1.56 5.23
N ARG A 30 -6.43 0.35 5.48
CA ARG A 30 -7.50 -0.26 4.66
C ARG A 30 -8.81 -0.02 5.40
N LYS A 31 -9.89 0.26 4.68
CA LYS A 31 -11.21 0.33 5.32
C LYS A 31 -11.60 -1.04 5.89
N HIS A 32 -12.06 -1.06 7.12
CA HIS A 32 -12.77 -2.21 7.70
C HIS A 32 -13.87 -1.69 8.63
N GLY A 33 -15.12 -1.62 8.14
CA GLY A 33 -16.30 -1.30 8.96
C GLY A 33 -17.15 -0.11 8.51
N THR A 34 -18.20 0.16 9.30
CA THR A 34 -19.31 1.11 9.03
C THR A 34 -19.03 2.57 9.41
N TRP A 35 -17.86 2.88 9.95
CA TRP A 35 -17.45 4.26 10.26
C TRP A 35 -16.93 4.95 9.00
N ASP A 36 -17.88 5.31 8.13
CA ASP A 36 -17.65 6.06 6.89
C ASP A 36 -17.60 7.56 7.19
N ILE A 37 -16.51 8.01 7.82
CA ILE A 37 -16.25 9.44 7.96
C ILE A 37 -15.62 9.92 6.65
N GLU A 38 -16.50 10.33 5.73
CA GLU A 38 -16.21 10.94 4.43
C GLU A 38 -15.55 9.99 3.40
N ASN A 39 -15.84 10.21 2.12
CA ASN A 39 -15.37 9.43 0.96
C ASN A 39 -13.85 9.50 0.72
N THR A 40 -13.08 9.83 1.74
CA THR A 40 -11.64 9.98 1.76
C THR A 40 -11.01 8.63 2.11
N ASP A 41 -10.01 8.24 1.33
CA ASP A 41 -9.12 7.09 1.53
C ASP A 41 -9.61 5.67 1.17
N ARG A 42 -10.33 5.53 0.04
CA ARG A 42 -10.43 4.23 -0.67
C ARG A 42 -9.18 3.84 -1.47
N PHE A 43 -8.13 4.66 -1.46
CA PHE A 43 -6.95 4.47 -2.30
C PHE A 43 -6.36 3.06 -2.16
N ASN A 44 -6.03 2.62 -0.94
CA ASN A 44 -5.42 1.30 -0.74
C ASN A 44 -6.32 0.14 -1.16
N GLU A 45 -7.63 0.26 -0.95
CA GLU A 45 -8.60 -0.77 -1.34
C GLU A 45 -8.68 -0.88 -2.87
N ILE A 46 -8.83 0.26 -3.55
CA ILE A 46 -8.85 0.35 -5.02
C ILE A 46 -7.53 -0.19 -5.62
N GLU A 47 -6.40 0.19 -5.05
CA GLU A 47 -5.08 -0.24 -5.51
C GLU A 47 -4.89 -1.75 -5.35
N GLU A 48 -5.35 -2.32 -4.24
CA GLU A 48 -5.24 -3.75 -3.99
C GLU A 48 -6.20 -4.58 -4.83
N GLU A 49 -7.45 -4.12 -5.00
CA GLU A 49 -8.39 -4.72 -5.96
C GLU A 49 -7.80 -4.69 -7.37
N ARG A 50 -7.12 -3.60 -7.74
CA ARG A 50 -6.42 -3.49 -9.02
C ARG A 50 -5.26 -4.48 -9.10
N PHE A 51 -4.43 -4.61 -8.06
CA PHE A 51 -3.33 -5.56 -8.06
C PHE A 51 -3.82 -7.00 -8.19
N GLU A 52 -4.89 -7.35 -7.49
CA GLU A 52 -5.52 -8.67 -7.58
C GLU A 52 -6.11 -8.92 -8.97
N LYS A 53 -6.90 -7.98 -9.50
CA LYS A 53 -7.54 -8.08 -10.82
C LYS A 53 -6.54 -8.31 -11.96
N TYR A 54 -5.35 -7.70 -11.88
CA TYR A 54 -4.31 -7.82 -12.91
C TYR A 54 -3.20 -8.83 -12.58
N GLY A 55 -3.28 -9.52 -11.44
CA GLY A 55 -2.26 -10.49 -11.00
C GLY A 55 -0.89 -9.86 -10.77
N LEU A 56 -0.85 -8.64 -10.22
CA LEU A 56 0.35 -7.87 -9.93
C LEU A 56 0.94 -8.27 -8.57
N GLU A 57 1.33 -9.54 -8.44
CA GLU A 57 1.72 -10.18 -7.17
C GLU A 57 2.85 -9.43 -6.45
N ARG A 58 3.84 -8.92 -7.21
CA ARG A 58 4.94 -8.17 -6.61
C ARG A 58 4.48 -6.87 -5.97
N LYS A 59 3.62 -6.10 -6.67
CA LYS A 59 3.06 -4.85 -6.14
C LYS A 59 2.19 -5.10 -4.91
N GLN A 60 1.42 -6.18 -4.92
CA GLN A 60 0.60 -6.59 -3.77
C GLN A 60 1.46 -6.93 -2.54
N LYS A 61 2.58 -7.63 -2.73
CA LYS A 61 3.52 -7.92 -1.66
C LYS A 61 4.19 -6.65 -1.14
N GLU A 62 4.69 -5.81 -2.04
CA GLU A 62 5.36 -4.56 -1.68
C GLU A 62 4.40 -3.58 -0.98
N SER A 63 3.12 -3.50 -1.38
CA SER A 63 2.14 -2.65 -0.71
C SER A 63 1.83 -3.11 0.72
N SER A 64 1.80 -4.42 0.96
CA SER A 64 1.68 -4.96 2.32
C SER A 64 2.89 -4.60 3.18
N ILE A 65 4.10 -4.73 2.63
CA ILE A 65 5.34 -4.40 3.34
C ILE A 65 5.38 -2.90 3.67
N ALA A 66 5.06 -2.04 2.71
CA ALA A 66 5.00 -0.60 2.89
C ALA A 66 4.10 -0.22 4.07
N ARG A 67 2.88 -0.79 4.13
CA ARG A 67 1.93 -0.52 5.21
C ARG A 67 2.40 -1.01 6.57
N THR A 68 3.06 -2.16 6.63
CA THR A 68 3.69 -2.63 7.88
C THR A 68 4.77 -1.66 8.37
N TYR A 69 5.60 -1.12 7.46
CA TYR A 69 6.58 -0.09 7.81
C TYR A 69 5.91 1.20 8.29
N SER A 70 4.78 1.60 7.70
CA SER A 70 4.01 2.77 8.16
C SER A 70 3.55 2.60 9.59
N TYR A 71 2.87 1.48 9.90
CA TYR A 71 2.37 1.22 11.24
C TYR A 71 3.50 1.18 12.28
N THR A 72 4.63 0.56 11.91
CA THR A 72 5.82 0.51 12.75
C THR A 72 6.40 1.92 12.98
N SER A 73 6.48 2.72 11.93
CA SER A 73 6.98 4.10 12.00
C SER A 73 6.08 4.98 12.87
N TYR A 74 4.75 4.86 12.72
CA TYR A 74 3.78 5.60 13.52
C TYR A 74 3.86 5.23 14.99
N LEU A 75 3.98 3.93 15.31
CA LEU A 75 4.16 3.49 16.69
C LEU A 75 5.45 4.09 17.30
N MET A 76 6.56 4.04 16.58
CA MET A 76 7.84 4.60 17.04
C MET A 76 7.76 6.11 17.26
N ILE A 77 7.15 6.85 16.31
CA ILE A 77 6.94 8.29 16.44
C ILE A 77 6.07 8.61 17.65
N SER A 78 4.98 7.87 17.87
CA SER A 78 4.12 8.06 19.04
C SER A 78 4.86 7.83 20.35
N ILE A 79 5.71 6.79 20.44
CA ILE A 79 6.54 6.53 21.63
C ILE A 79 7.50 7.70 21.89
N ILE A 80 8.18 8.20 20.85
CA ILE A 80 9.09 9.34 20.96
C ILE A 80 8.34 10.57 21.46
N ILE A 81 7.18 10.90 20.87
CA ILE A 81 6.35 12.03 21.29
C ILE A 81 5.98 11.87 22.77
N ILE A 82 5.47 10.72 23.18
CA ILE A 82 5.10 10.48 24.58
C ILE A 82 6.30 10.70 25.50
N SER A 83 7.47 10.16 25.17
CA SER A 83 8.70 10.29 25.98
C SER A 83 9.25 11.72 26.09
N LEU A 84 8.88 12.61 25.18
CA LEU A 84 9.30 14.02 25.21
C LEU A 84 8.36 14.89 26.05
N PHE A 85 7.11 14.49 26.22
CA PHE A 85 6.07 15.28 26.89
C PHE A 85 5.67 14.75 28.27
N PHE A 86 5.99 13.49 28.59
CA PHE A 86 5.72 12.83 29.87
C PHE A 86 7.02 12.31 30.49
#